data_AF-A0A8C2FAT5-F1
#
_entry.id   AF-A0A8C2FAT5-F1
#
_cell.length_a   1.000
_cell.length_b   1.000
_cell.length_c   1.000
_cell.angle_alpha   90.00
_cell.angle_beta   90.00
_cell.angle_gamma   90.00
#
_symmetry.space_group_name_H-M   'P 1'
#
loop_
_entity.id
_entity.type
_entity.pdbx_description
1 polymer ?
#
loop_
_entity_poly.entity_id
_entity_poly.type
_entity_poly.pdbx_seq_one_letter_code
_entity_poly.pdbx_strand_id
1 'polypeptide(L)'
;MKFKATATKEDINGAAKNPEHFCYGNETMLAWQEGRLASDIVDEHKKLKEADLVIFQSSLVVHLSVLVYESLVQVLRDGMLKVHFGSCSFMVSQNGTVEYTKLILSTKLFLNGVLNYCGFQVLAPQIFWAPTHLSPEAREGLLEGWRARLQGLLNEAPLTFPPVDIFDEGKGFQLKTEIREKQAESLFGLTVGHHLEKPLPPHNQMKAGV
;
A
#
# COMPACT_ATOMS: atom_id res chain seq x y z
N MET A 1 20.55 -2.80 7.77
CA MET A 1 20.67 -3.09 6.32
C MET A 1 21.20 -1.85 5.63
N LYS A 2 22.11 -1.99 4.66
CA LYS A 2 22.52 -0.90 3.76
C LYS A 2 21.65 -0.97 2.51
N PHE A 3 20.40 -0.52 2.60
CA PHE A 3 19.44 -0.53 1.50
C PHE A 3 19.50 0.79 0.74
N LYS A 4 19.58 0.73 -0.60
CA LYS A 4 19.53 1.92 -1.45
C LYS A 4 18.07 2.32 -1.69
N ALA A 5 17.64 3.44 -1.12
CA ALA A 5 16.26 3.91 -1.22
C ALA A 5 15.99 4.86 -2.40
N THR A 6 17.00 5.15 -3.23
CA THR A 6 16.87 6.03 -4.40
C THR A 6 16.71 5.22 -5.68
N ALA A 7 15.81 5.65 -6.55
CA ALA A 7 15.63 5.11 -7.89
C ALA A 7 16.54 5.87 -8.86
N THR A 8 17.55 5.19 -9.42
CA THR A 8 18.52 5.82 -10.31
C THR A 8 18.89 4.89 -11.47
N LYS A 9 19.57 5.41 -12.49
CA LYS A 9 20.09 4.60 -13.60
C LYS A 9 20.99 3.44 -13.17
N GLU A 10 21.56 3.48 -11.96
CA GLU A 10 22.41 2.42 -11.41
C GLU A 10 21.61 1.16 -11.03
N ASP A 11 20.27 1.24 -11.00
CA ASP A 11 19.39 0.09 -10.81
C ASP A 11 19.36 -0.82 -12.06
N ILE A 12 20.01 -0.40 -13.14
CA ILE A 12 20.10 -1.09 -14.42
C ILE A 12 21.57 -1.38 -14.74
N ASN A 13 21.88 -2.65 -14.93
CA ASN A 13 23.17 -3.09 -15.45
C ASN A 13 23.24 -2.87 -16.96
N GLY A 14 24.35 -2.27 -17.41
CA GLY A 14 24.59 -1.93 -18.81
C GLY A 14 24.03 -0.56 -19.21
N ALA A 15 23.95 -0.31 -20.51
CA ALA A 15 23.45 0.96 -21.04
C ALA A 15 21.90 1.01 -21.03
N ALA A 16 21.35 2.19 -20.77
CA ALA A 16 19.95 2.48 -21.00
C ALA A 16 19.62 2.37 -22.50
N LYS A 17 18.39 1.97 -22.83
CA LYS A 17 17.94 1.82 -24.22
C LYS A 17 17.71 3.17 -24.90
N ASN A 18 17.30 4.18 -24.13
CA ASN A 18 17.11 5.55 -24.56
C ASN A 18 17.81 6.52 -23.58
N PRO A 19 19.14 6.64 -23.65
CA PRO A 19 19.90 7.45 -22.70
C PRO A 19 19.61 8.95 -22.81
N GLU A 20 19.27 9.44 -24.01
CA GLU A 20 18.95 10.85 -24.27
C GLU A 20 17.60 11.27 -23.66
N HIS A 21 16.67 10.32 -23.52
CA HIS A 21 15.35 10.53 -22.90
C HIS A 21 15.04 9.45 -21.86
N PHE A 22 15.92 9.35 -20.86
CA PHE A 22 15.81 8.32 -19.83
C PHE A 22 14.47 8.42 -19.08
N CYS A 23 13.66 7.37 -19.19
CA CYS A 23 12.41 7.20 -18.45
C CYS A 23 12.55 5.96 -17.58
N TYR A 24 12.73 6.15 -16.27
CA TYR A 24 13.04 5.05 -15.34
C TYR A 24 12.07 3.88 -15.47
N GLY A 25 10.75 4.12 -15.47
CA GLY A 25 9.76 3.04 -15.52
C GLY A 25 9.85 2.19 -16.80
N ASN A 26 10.12 2.81 -17.95
CA ASN A 26 10.30 2.09 -19.21
C ASN A 26 11.64 1.32 -19.21
N GLU A 27 12.70 1.98 -18.76
CA GLU A 27 14.06 1.42 -18.75
C GLU A 27 14.21 0.25 -17.77
N THR A 28 13.60 0.34 -16.59
CA THR A 28 13.61 -0.76 -15.61
C THR A 28 12.72 -1.92 -16.02
N MET A 29 11.58 -1.66 -16.68
CA MET A 29 10.76 -2.71 -17.28
C MET A 29 11.56 -3.50 -18.33
N LEU A 30 12.25 -2.80 -19.25
CA LEU A 30 13.11 -3.44 -20.24
C LEU A 30 14.30 -4.17 -19.59
N ALA A 31 14.91 -3.57 -18.57
CA ALA A 31 15.98 -4.20 -17.81
C ALA A 31 15.49 -5.48 -17.09
N TRP A 32 14.28 -5.49 -16.56
CA TRP A 32 13.67 -6.66 -15.95
C TRP A 32 13.46 -7.79 -16.98
N GLN A 33 12.86 -7.48 -18.13
CA GLN A 33 12.64 -8.44 -19.22
C GLN A 33 13.94 -9.06 -19.73
N GLU A 34 15.03 -8.29 -19.74
CA GLU A 34 16.35 -8.71 -20.20
C GLU A 34 17.26 -9.26 -19.08
N GLY A 35 16.79 -9.34 -17.83
CA GLY A 35 17.57 -9.85 -16.69
C GLY A 35 18.74 -8.95 -16.27
N ARG A 36 18.63 -7.64 -16.52
CA ARG A 36 19.67 -6.61 -16.29
C ARG A 36 19.42 -5.73 -15.06
N LEU A 37 18.47 -6.05 -14.19
CA LEU A 37 18.31 -5.29 -12.94
C LEU A 37 19.53 -5.46 -12.02
N ALA A 38 19.80 -4.45 -11.19
CA ALA A 38 20.79 -4.53 -10.13
C ALA A 38 20.50 -5.71 -9.18
N SER A 39 21.56 -6.35 -8.68
CA SER A 39 21.44 -7.60 -7.92
C SER A 39 20.65 -7.45 -6.62
N ASP A 40 20.79 -6.30 -5.95
CA ASP A 40 20.03 -5.99 -4.74
C ASP A 40 18.52 -5.96 -4.99
N ILE A 41 18.08 -5.47 -6.15
CA ILE A 41 16.67 -5.47 -6.56
C ILE A 41 16.19 -6.90 -6.87
N VAL A 42 17.01 -7.67 -7.60
CA VAL A 42 16.69 -9.07 -7.92
C VAL A 42 16.56 -9.92 -6.66
N ASP A 43 17.41 -9.69 -5.66
CA ASP A 43 17.35 -10.38 -4.37
C ASP A 43 16.05 -10.08 -3.61
N GLU A 44 15.56 -8.84 -3.63
CA GLU A 44 14.26 -8.50 -3.01
C GLU A 44 13.07 -9.09 -3.80
N HIS A 45 13.11 -9.09 -5.14
CA HIS A 45 12.09 -9.75 -5.95
C HIS A 45 11.99 -11.25 -5.66
N LYS A 46 13.14 -11.91 -5.44
CA LYS A 46 13.18 -13.33 -5.09
C LYS A 46 12.46 -13.59 -3.76
N LYS A 47 12.70 -12.77 -2.74
CA LYS A 47 12.00 -12.90 -1.44
C LYS A 47 10.49 -12.75 -1.59
N LEU A 48 10.04 -11.81 -2.41
CA LEU A 48 8.61 -11.60 -2.67
C LEU A 48 7.98 -12.77 -3.43
N LYS A 49 8.69 -13.34 -4.40
CA LYS A 49 8.23 -14.50 -5.16
C LYS A 49 8.11 -15.77 -4.31
N GLU A 50 8.95 -15.89 -3.29
CA GLU A 50 8.95 -17.03 -2.36
C GLU A 50 7.97 -16.86 -1.19
N ALA A 51 7.44 -15.66 -0.96
CA ALA A 51 6.60 -15.36 0.19
C ALA A 51 5.11 -15.56 -0.09
N ASP A 52 4.44 -16.36 0.74
CA ASP A 52 2.97 -16.44 0.77
C ASP A 52 2.33 -15.29 1.57
N LEU A 53 3.12 -14.66 2.45
CA LEU A 53 2.70 -13.56 3.31
C LEU A 53 3.83 -12.54 3.45
N VAL A 54 3.50 -11.26 3.25
CA VAL A 54 4.44 -10.14 3.42
C VAL A 54 3.93 -9.20 4.52
N ILE A 55 4.73 -9.01 5.57
CA ILE A 55 4.42 -8.10 6.68
C ILE A 55 5.27 -6.83 6.53
N PHE A 56 4.60 -5.69 6.38
CA PHE A 56 5.24 -4.37 6.39
C PHE A 56 5.15 -3.76 7.78
N GLN A 57 6.26 -3.74 8.52
CA GLN A 57 6.35 -3.11 9.83
C GLN A 57 6.95 -1.70 9.70
N SER A 58 6.23 -0.68 10.18
CA SER A 58 6.70 0.72 10.21
C SER A 58 6.23 1.43 11.47
N SER A 59 6.95 2.47 11.90
CA SER A 59 6.60 3.32 13.03
C SER A 59 5.64 4.48 12.67
N LEU A 60 5.25 4.63 11.41
CA LEU A 60 4.49 5.78 10.92
C LEU A 60 3.21 5.37 10.18
N VAL A 61 2.08 6.01 10.53
CA VAL A 61 0.85 5.97 9.72
C VAL A 61 0.44 7.35 9.16
N VAL A 62 1.15 8.43 9.49
CA VAL A 62 0.77 9.79 9.04
C VAL A 62 1.94 10.56 8.46
N HIS A 63 2.50 10.06 7.35
CA HIS A 63 3.17 10.83 6.29
C HIS A 63 3.60 9.91 5.14
N LEU A 64 2.80 8.87 4.85
CA LEU A 64 3.08 8.04 3.67
C LEU A 64 3.04 8.87 2.38
N SER A 65 2.32 10.00 2.31
CA SER A 65 2.22 10.81 1.10
C SER A 65 3.50 11.51 0.63
N VAL A 66 4.58 11.56 1.42
CA VAL A 66 5.86 12.16 0.98
C VAL A 66 6.93 11.08 0.75
N LEU A 67 7.01 10.08 1.63
CA LEU A 67 7.97 8.99 1.49
C LEU A 67 7.56 7.96 0.42
N VAL A 68 6.26 7.79 0.15
CA VAL A 68 5.78 7.04 -1.03
C VAL A 68 6.31 7.71 -2.30
N TYR A 69 6.36 9.03 -2.40
CA TYR A 69 6.78 9.69 -3.63
C TYR A 69 8.29 9.59 -3.92
N GLU A 70 9.15 9.56 -2.90
CA GLU A 70 10.59 9.40 -3.14
C GLU A 70 11.03 7.94 -3.31
N SER A 71 10.25 6.98 -2.79
CA SER A 71 10.62 5.55 -2.76
C SER A 71 9.77 4.65 -3.68
N LEU A 72 8.64 5.10 -4.23
CA LEU A 72 7.90 4.37 -5.27
C LEU A 72 8.27 4.90 -6.65
N VAL A 73 9.21 4.21 -7.29
CA VAL A 73 9.39 4.32 -8.72
C VAL A 73 9.06 2.95 -9.36
N GLN A 74 8.08 2.99 -10.27
CA GLN A 74 7.33 1.91 -10.96
C GLN A 74 8.22 0.83 -11.63
N VAL A 75 7.77 -0.39 -11.99
CA VAL A 75 6.49 -0.83 -12.60
C VAL A 75 6.05 -2.23 -12.11
N LEU A 76 4.78 -2.37 -11.70
CA LEU A 76 4.14 -3.62 -11.25
C LEU A 76 3.20 -4.19 -12.31
N ARG A 77 3.80 -4.67 -13.40
CA ARG A 77 3.27 -5.81 -14.14
C ARG A 77 4.45 -6.79 -14.14
N ASP A 78 4.29 -7.95 -13.52
CA ASP A 78 5.28 -9.04 -13.42
C ASP A 78 6.26 -9.05 -12.22
N GLY A 79 5.89 -8.46 -11.08
CA GLY A 79 6.52 -8.81 -9.78
C GLY A 79 7.62 -7.89 -9.25
N MET A 80 7.61 -6.60 -9.59
CA MET A 80 8.58 -5.63 -9.06
C MET A 80 8.05 -4.85 -7.86
N LEU A 81 8.45 -5.15 -6.61
CA LEU A 81 8.16 -4.25 -5.48
C LEU A 81 9.45 -3.85 -4.76
N LYS A 82 9.77 -2.55 -4.84
CA LYS A 82 10.74 -1.89 -3.97
C LYS A 82 9.98 -0.83 -3.18
N VAL A 83 9.73 -1.08 -1.89
CA VAL A 83 9.09 -0.12 -0.99
C VAL A 83 9.87 -0.08 0.32
N HIS A 84 10.36 1.11 0.68
CA HIS A 84 10.90 1.36 2.01
C HIS A 84 10.24 2.61 2.60
N PHE A 85 10.01 2.58 3.91
CA PHE A 85 9.45 3.71 4.66
C PHE A 85 10.48 4.20 5.68
N GLY A 86 10.94 5.44 5.51
CA GLY A 86 11.96 6.07 6.36
C GLY A 86 11.50 7.34 7.10
N SER A 87 11.21 7.16 8.39
CA SER A 87 11.26 8.09 9.55
C SER A 87 10.31 9.31 9.76
N CYS A 88 9.89 9.40 11.04
CA CYS A 88 9.45 10.50 11.92
C CYS A 88 8.30 11.47 11.56
N SER A 89 7.16 11.31 12.28
CA SER A 89 6.62 12.29 13.25
C SER A 89 5.37 11.74 13.96
N PHE A 90 5.23 12.09 15.24
CA PHE A 90 4.19 11.61 16.16
C PHE A 90 2.96 12.52 16.16
N MET A 91 1.77 11.89 16.13
CA MET A 91 0.51 12.22 16.82
C MET A 91 -0.64 11.59 16.04
N VAL A 92 -1.14 10.45 16.54
CA VAL A 92 -2.49 10.00 16.17
C VAL A 92 -3.20 9.55 17.42
N SER A 93 -4.19 10.33 17.81
CA SER A 93 -5.14 10.00 18.86
C SER A 93 -6.37 9.31 18.28
N GLN A 94 -6.84 8.25 18.95
CA GLN A 94 -8.09 7.56 18.63
C GLN A 94 -9.32 8.50 18.68
N ASN A 95 -9.21 9.65 19.38
CA ASN A 95 -10.28 10.62 19.59
C ASN A 95 -10.12 11.92 18.79
N GLY A 96 -9.05 12.07 18.00
CA GLY A 96 -8.83 13.25 17.14
C GLY A 96 -9.48 13.07 15.77
N THR A 97 -10.65 13.66 15.55
CA THR A 97 -11.42 13.57 14.27
C THR A 97 -10.60 13.90 13.02
N VAL A 98 -9.65 14.84 13.11
CA VAL A 98 -8.79 15.25 12.00
C VAL A 98 -7.68 14.23 11.71
N GLU A 99 -7.13 13.59 12.74
CA GLU A 99 -5.99 12.67 12.62
C GLU A 99 -6.42 11.28 12.14
N TYR A 100 -7.58 10.81 12.60
CA TYR A 100 -8.21 9.57 12.13
C TYR A 100 -8.55 9.65 10.62
N THR A 101 -9.01 10.81 10.16
CA THR A 101 -9.29 11.02 8.72
C THR A 101 -8.00 11.00 7.89
N LYS A 102 -6.92 11.64 8.36
CA LYS A 102 -5.60 11.61 7.69
C LYS A 102 -5.02 10.20 7.65
N LEU A 103 -5.20 9.43 8.71
CA LEU A 103 -4.80 8.03 8.78
C LEU A 103 -5.55 7.18 7.75
N ILE A 104 -6.87 7.32 7.66
CA ILE A 104 -7.68 6.58 6.69
C ILE A 104 -7.25 6.89 5.24
N LEU A 105 -6.93 8.16 4.96
CA LEU A 105 -6.47 8.56 3.63
C LEU A 105 -5.05 8.05 3.32
N SER A 106 -4.13 8.08 4.28
CA SER A 106 -2.76 7.58 4.10
C SER A 106 -2.70 6.06 3.99
N THR A 107 -3.48 5.34 4.81
CA THR A 107 -3.60 3.88 4.68
C THR A 107 -4.25 3.51 3.35
N LYS A 108 -5.23 4.26 2.86
CA LYS A 108 -5.81 4.02 1.53
C LYS A 108 -4.78 4.07 0.40
N LEU A 109 -3.88 5.06 0.40
CA LEU A 109 -2.86 5.19 -0.64
C LEU A 109 -1.96 3.95 -0.72
N PHE A 110 -1.55 3.43 0.43
CA PHE A 110 -0.68 2.26 0.47
C PHE A 110 -1.43 0.94 0.24
N LEU A 111 -2.51 0.72 0.99
CA LEU A 111 -3.26 -0.53 0.94
C LEU A 111 -3.92 -0.70 -0.44
N ASN A 112 -4.53 0.35 -1.01
CA ASN A 112 -5.12 0.25 -2.34
C ASN A 112 -4.15 0.61 -3.48
N GLY A 113 -3.45 1.73 -3.35
CA GLY A 113 -2.65 2.30 -4.43
C GLY A 113 -1.31 1.59 -4.65
N VAL A 114 -0.85 0.81 -3.67
CA VAL A 114 0.34 -0.04 -3.82
C VAL A 114 -0.08 -1.50 -3.72
N LEU A 115 -0.51 -2.00 -2.56
CA LEU A 115 -0.67 -3.44 -2.34
C LEU A 115 -1.78 -4.07 -3.21
N ASN A 116 -3.01 -3.57 -3.13
CA ASN A 116 -4.11 -4.09 -3.94
C ASN A 116 -3.87 -3.87 -5.45
N TYR A 117 -3.25 -2.75 -5.83
CA TYR A 117 -2.86 -2.49 -7.23
C TYR A 117 -1.88 -3.56 -7.76
N CYS A 118 -0.98 -4.10 -6.92
CA CYS A 118 -0.10 -5.21 -7.28
C CYS A 118 -0.81 -6.58 -7.32
N GLY A 119 -2.08 -6.65 -6.92
CA GLY A 119 -2.82 -7.91 -6.79
C GLY A 119 -2.72 -8.61 -5.42
N PHE A 120 -2.17 -7.96 -4.39
CA PHE A 120 -2.18 -8.56 -3.04
C PHE A 120 -3.60 -8.61 -2.46
N GLN A 121 -3.91 -9.71 -1.77
CA GLN A 121 -4.99 -9.73 -0.79
C GLN A 121 -4.52 -9.00 0.47
N VAL A 122 -5.16 -7.86 0.79
CA VAL A 122 -4.70 -6.99 1.88
C VAL A 122 -5.52 -7.26 3.14
N LEU A 123 -4.86 -7.73 4.21
CA LEU A 123 -5.50 -7.92 5.51
C LEU A 123 -5.66 -6.59 6.27
N ALA A 124 -6.51 -6.58 7.30
CA ALA A 124 -6.69 -5.40 8.14
C ALA A 124 -5.37 -4.97 8.82
N PRO A 125 -5.02 -3.68 8.83
CA PRO A 125 -3.75 -3.23 9.42
C PRO A 125 -3.72 -3.45 10.93
N GLN A 126 -2.58 -3.90 11.47
CA GLN A 126 -2.32 -3.89 12.91
C GLN A 126 -1.77 -2.52 13.30
N ILE A 127 -2.49 -1.77 14.14
CA ILE A 127 -2.09 -0.42 14.55
C ILE A 127 -1.90 -0.36 16.05
N PHE A 128 -0.71 0.06 16.46
CA PHE A 128 -0.39 0.35 17.86
C PHE A 128 -0.41 1.86 18.07
N TRP A 129 -1.42 2.31 18.81
CA TRP A 129 -1.63 3.73 19.09
C TRP A 129 -0.70 4.22 20.19
N ALA A 130 0.07 5.27 19.89
CA ALA A 130 0.89 6.01 20.85
C ALA A 130 1.68 5.11 21.85
N PRO A 131 2.42 4.07 21.39
CA PRO A 131 3.01 3.06 22.27
C PRO A 131 4.04 3.63 23.26
N THR A 132 4.62 4.79 22.96
CA THR A 132 5.53 5.54 23.84
C THR A 132 4.85 6.11 25.09
N HIS A 133 3.53 6.26 25.07
CA HIS A 133 2.73 6.78 26.19
C HIS A 133 2.06 5.68 27.02
N LEU A 134 2.27 4.41 26.64
CA LEU A 134 1.73 3.25 27.35
C LEU A 134 2.65 2.82 28.49
N SER A 135 2.09 2.13 29.49
CA SER A 135 2.90 1.44 30.50
C SER A 135 3.67 0.26 29.87
N PRO A 136 4.74 -0.24 30.53
CA PRO A 136 5.42 -1.45 30.08
C PRO A 136 4.48 -2.65 29.88
N GLU A 137 3.57 -2.87 30.82
CA GLU A 137 2.60 -3.98 30.80
C GLU A 137 1.62 -3.83 29.63
N ALA A 138 1.16 -2.60 29.36
CA ALA A 138 0.29 -2.33 28.21
C ALA A 138 1.02 -2.57 26.88
N ARG A 139 2.31 -2.23 26.77
CA ARG A 139 3.11 -2.55 25.57
C ARG A 139 3.29 -4.05 25.38
N GLU A 140 3.52 -4.79 26.46
CA GLU A 140 3.61 -6.25 26.42
C GLU A 140 2.28 -6.86 25.93
N GLY A 141 1.15 -6.37 26.45
CA GLY A 141 -0.18 -6.78 25.98
C GLY A 141 -0.41 -6.54 24.47
N LEU A 142 0.12 -5.44 23.91
CA LEU A 142 0.06 -5.19 22.45
C LEU A 142 0.85 -6.23 21.66
N LEU A 143 2.05 -6.59 22.13
CA LEU A 143 2.89 -7.60 21.48
C LEU A 143 2.26 -8.99 21.56
N GLU A 144 1.63 -9.34 22.69
CA GLU A 144 0.95 -10.63 22.83
C GLU A 144 -0.31 -10.71 21.96
N GLY A 145 -1.07 -9.62 21.86
CA GLY A 145 -2.18 -9.53 20.92
C GLY A 145 -1.73 -9.74 19.48
N TRP A 146 -0.59 -9.15 19.09
CA TRP A 146 -0.03 -9.35 17.76
C TRP A 146 0.46 -10.79 17.53
N ARG A 147 1.15 -11.39 18.52
CA ARG A 147 1.57 -12.80 18.46
C ARG A 147 0.37 -13.73 18.31
N ALA A 148 -0.72 -13.47 19.04
CA ALA A 148 -1.94 -14.26 18.96
C ALA A 148 -2.58 -14.15 17.57
N ARG A 149 -2.67 -12.93 17.02
CA ARG A 149 -3.21 -12.70 15.68
C ARG A 149 -2.40 -13.42 14.60
N LEU A 150 -1.08 -13.40 14.69
CA LEU A 150 -0.18 -14.08 13.74
C LEU A 150 -0.48 -15.59 13.60
N GLN A 151 -0.98 -16.25 14.66
CA GLN A 151 -1.32 -17.68 14.60
C GLN A 151 -2.50 -18.00 13.67
N GLY A 152 -3.41 -17.04 13.44
CA GLY A 152 -4.60 -17.21 12.62
C GLY A 152 -4.61 -16.37 11.34
N LEU A 153 -3.51 -15.66 11.05
CA LEU A 153 -3.50 -14.57 10.07
C LEU A 153 -3.90 -15.00 8.65
N LEU A 154 -3.49 -16.20 8.22
CA LEU A 154 -3.83 -16.74 6.88
C LEU A 154 -5.31 -17.09 6.71
N ASN A 155 -6.07 -17.19 7.80
CA ASN A 155 -7.51 -17.49 7.78
C ASN A 155 -8.37 -16.21 7.87
N GLU A 156 -7.76 -15.03 8.00
CA GLU A 156 -8.50 -13.78 8.06
C GLU A 156 -9.10 -13.41 6.70
N ALA A 157 -10.31 -12.86 6.72
CA ALA A 157 -10.89 -12.27 5.52
C ALA A 157 -10.11 -10.99 5.13
N PRO A 158 -9.74 -10.83 3.85
CA PRO A 158 -9.08 -9.61 3.39
C PRO A 158 -10.04 -8.42 3.37
N LEU A 159 -9.47 -7.22 3.30
CA LEU A 159 -10.17 -5.98 3.03
C LEU A 159 -10.77 -6.01 1.61
N THR A 160 -11.96 -5.42 1.47
CA THR A 160 -12.65 -5.31 0.18
C THR A 160 -12.24 -4.02 -0.53
N PHE A 161 -11.96 -4.14 -1.83
CA PHE A 161 -11.69 -3.03 -2.73
C PHE A 161 -12.64 -3.09 -3.93
N PRO A 162 -12.97 -1.96 -4.57
CA PRO A 162 -13.80 -1.96 -5.76
C PRO A 162 -13.07 -2.70 -6.88
N PRO A 163 -13.69 -3.72 -7.50
CA PRO A 163 -13.05 -4.51 -8.54
C PRO A 163 -12.86 -3.68 -9.81
N VAL A 164 -11.87 -4.01 -10.64
CA VAL A 164 -11.52 -3.22 -11.83
C VAL A 164 -12.65 -3.20 -12.89
N ASP A 165 -13.48 -4.24 -12.90
CA ASP A 165 -14.57 -4.44 -13.86
C ASP A 165 -15.74 -3.46 -13.70
N ILE A 166 -15.80 -2.70 -12.60
CA ILE A 166 -16.78 -1.60 -12.44
C ILE A 166 -16.34 -0.33 -13.16
N PHE A 167 -15.11 -0.27 -13.66
CA PHE A 167 -14.56 0.86 -14.41
C PHE A 167 -14.58 0.56 -15.92
N ASP A 168 -14.81 1.60 -16.71
CA ASP A 168 -14.87 1.52 -18.17
C ASP A 168 -13.51 1.94 -18.76
N GLU A 169 -12.75 0.95 -19.25
CA GLU A 169 -11.45 1.18 -19.89
C GLU A 169 -11.57 2.09 -21.12
N GLY A 170 -12.64 1.94 -21.91
CA GLY A 170 -12.90 2.73 -23.12
C GLY A 170 -13.26 4.19 -22.84
N LYS A 171 -13.62 4.52 -21.60
CA LYS A 171 -13.93 5.88 -21.14
C LYS A 171 -12.89 6.42 -20.16
N GLY A 172 -11.65 5.94 -20.23
CA GLY A 172 -10.55 6.44 -19.41
C GLY A 172 -10.64 5.99 -17.95
N PHE A 173 -11.06 4.74 -17.72
CA PHE A 173 -11.20 4.13 -16.38
C PHE A 173 -12.19 4.86 -15.46
N GLN A 174 -13.24 5.44 -16.02
CA GLN A 174 -14.32 6.04 -15.24
C GLN A 174 -15.27 4.98 -14.70
N LEU A 175 -15.85 5.22 -13.51
CA LEU A 175 -16.88 4.34 -12.95
C LEU A 175 -18.08 4.25 -13.88
N LYS A 176 -18.46 3.01 -14.24
CA LYS A 176 -19.58 2.69 -15.13
C LYS A 176 -20.90 3.29 -14.63
N THR A 177 -21.75 3.71 -15.57
CA THR A 177 -23.01 4.42 -15.28
C THR A 177 -23.95 3.58 -14.43
N GLU A 178 -24.10 2.29 -14.75
CA GLU A 178 -24.96 1.35 -14.01
C GLU A 178 -24.52 1.15 -12.55
N ILE A 179 -23.23 1.35 -12.25
CA ILE A 179 -22.71 1.26 -10.88
C ILE A 179 -22.98 2.57 -10.14
N ARG A 180 -22.87 3.72 -10.80
CA ARG A 180 -23.24 5.03 -10.24
C ARG A 180 -24.72 5.07 -9.88
N GLU A 181 -25.58 4.55 -10.75
CA GLU A 181 -27.03 4.48 -10.54
C GLU A 181 -27.37 3.58 -9.36
N LYS A 182 -26.82 2.35 -9.30
CA LYS A 182 -26.99 1.46 -8.13
C LYS A 182 -26.49 2.09 -6.83
N GLN A 183 -25.42 2.86 -6.91
CA GLN A 183 -24.88 3.55 -5.75
C GLN A 183 -25.70 4.78 -5.35
N ALA A 184 -26.59 5.31 -6.19
CA ALA A 184 -27.35 6.54 -5.90
C ALA A 184 -28.18 6.41 -4.61
N GLU A 185 -28.75 5.24 -4.34
CA GLU A 185 -29.57 4.95 -3.15
C GLU A 185 -28.75 4.60 -1.89
N SER A 186 -27.45 4.33 -2.03
CA SER A 186 -26.58 4.04 -0.89
C SER A 186 -26.33 5.28 -0.03
N LEU A 187 -26.32 5.12 1.30
CA LEU A 187 -25.98 6.19 2.24
C LEU A 187 -24.49 6.56 2.19
N PHE A 188 -23.62 5.58 1.93
CA PHE A 188 -22.17 5.75 1.89
C PHE A 188 -21.63 5.55 0.47
N GLY A 189 -20.47 6.13 0.20
CA GLY A 189 -19.73 5.81 -1.02
C GLY A 189 -19.09 4.42 -0.98
N LEU A 190 -18.55 3.96 -2.12
CA LEU A 190 -17.98 2.61 -2.28
C LEU A 190 -16.77 2.38 -1.39
N THR A 191 -15.86 3.34 -1.35
CA THR A 191 -14.67 3.34 -0.47
C THR A 191 -14.25 4.76 -0.17
N VAL A 192 -13.24 4.92 0.67
CA VAL A 192 -12.58 6.21 0.91
C VAL A 192 -12.16 6.92 -0.39
N GLY A 193 -11.61 6.19 -1.36
CA GLY A 193 -11.16 6.76 -2.65
C GLY A 193 -12.25 6.87 -3.72
N HIS A 194 -13.41 6.25 -3.49
CA HIS A 194 -14.55 6.24 -4.41
C HIS A 194 -15.80 6.62 -3.63
N HIS A 195 -15.74 7.75 -2.91
CA HIS A 195 -16.79 8.17 -1.99
C HIS A 195 -17.99 8.81 -2.72
N LEU A 196 -17.81 9.22 -4.00
CA LEU A 196 -18.89 9.74 -4.85
C LEU A 196 -19.64 10.93 -4.22
N GLU A 197 -18.91 11.83 -3.55
CA GLU A 197 -19.47 12.97 -2.80
C GLU A 197 -20.40 12.59 -1.63
N LYS A 198 -20.44 11.29 -1.27
CA LYS A 198 -21.18 10.76 -0.13
C LYS A 198 -20.29 10.64 1.11
N PRO A 199 -20.90 10.47 2.30
CA PRO A 199 -20.18 10.09 3.51
C PRO A 199 -19.27 8.88 3.30
N LEU A 200 -18.13 8.87 4.00
CA LEU A 200 -17.18 7.77 3.94
C LEU A 200 -17.76 6.52 4.61
N PRO A 201 -17.63 5.33 4.01
CA PRO A 201 -18.04 4.10 4.66
C PRO A 201 -17.29 3.89 5.98
N PRO A 202 -17.99 3.55 7.08
CA PRO A 202 -17.37 3.38 8.39
C PRO A 202 -16.34 2.26 8.35
N HIS A 203 -15.20 2.45 9.02
CA HIS A 203 -14.12 1.45 9.14
C HIS A 203 -13.54 0.91 7.81
N ASN A 204 -13.83 1.57 6.68
CA ASN A 204 -13.26 1.20 5.39
C ASN A 204 -11.72 1.26 5.47
N GLN A 205 -11.05 0.21 4.98
CA GLN A 205 -9.59 0.02 5.07
C GLN A 205 -9.03 -0.26 6.49
N MET A 206 -9.90 -0.53 7.47
CA MET A 206 -9.52 -0.80 8.86
C MET A 206 -10.10 -2.13 9.39
N LYS A 207 -11.22 -2.60 8.84
CA LYS A 207 -11.83 -3.90 9.16
C LYS A 207 -12.35 -4.58 7.90
N ALA A 208 -12.27 -5.91 7.85
CA ALA A 208 -12.87 -6.72 6.80
C ALA A 208 -14.39 -6.93 7.06
N GLY A 209 -15.17 -7.10 5.99
CA GLY A 209 -16.58 -7.49 6.07
C GLY A 209 -17.57 -6.40 6.49
N VAL A 210 -17.24 -5.11 6.28
CA VAL A 210 -18.15 -3.98 6.46
C VAL A 210 -18.73 -3.53 5.13
#